data_AF-A0A9Q2ZZS4-F1
#
_entry.id   AF-A0A9Q2ZZS4-F1
#
_cell.length_a   1.000
_cell.length_b   1.000
_cell.length_c   1.000
_cell.angle_alpha   90.00
_cell.angle_beta   90.00
_cell.angle_gamma   90.00
#
_symmetry.space_group_name_H-M   'P 1'
#
loop_
_entity.id
_entity.type
_entity.pdbx_description
1 polymer ?
#
loop_
_entity_poly.entity_id
_entity_poly.type
_entity_poly.pdbx_seq_one_letter_code
_entity_poly.pdbx_strand_id
1 'polypeptide(L)'
;MQTQPLSKWIAIGVLLSFLSGCGVLAVGGVAATASVMADRRSPGVQAIDKGLEIEADSALSKRFGSSAHINVNSFNQKVLLTGEVKNDEIKNQAAEYVKSLKNVRSVLNQLIIGPNSSYAARANDSYLDSKVKTQMIFTEKLPSNSMDIVVEADNVYMLGILTQSEADLAKKVASNTNGVKEVFAFFDIISDAEKARLEKLGKAEETQPTSPSKFQ
;
A
#
# COMPACT_ATOMS: atom_id res chain seq x y z
N MET A 1 23.46 30.49 -47.86
CA MET A 1 23.30 29.06 -47.53
C MET A 1 23.42 28.90 -46.03
N GLN A 2 22.29 28.72 -45.33
CA GLN A 2 22.23 28.65 -43.87
C GLN A 2 21.52 27.33 -43.51
N THR A 3 22.30 26.32 -43.14
CA THR A 3 21.83 24.96 -42.83
C THR A 3 21.60 24.79 -41.33
N GLN A 4 20.41 25.17 -40.87
CA GLN A 4 19.83 24.79 -39.57
C GLN A 4 18.32 24.74 -39.82
N PRO A 5 17.62 23.59 -39.68
CA PRO A 5 17.29 23.13 -38.34
C PRO A 5 16.94 21.62 -38.29
N LEU A 6 17.87 20.69 -38.51
CA LEU A 6 17.56 19.25 -38.29
C LEU A 6 17.74 18.84 -36.82
N SER A 7 18.62 19.53 -36.09
CA SER A 7 18.89 19.26 -34.65
C SER A 7 17.73 19.62 -33.73
N LYS A 8 16.91 20.63 -34.08
CA LYS A 8 15.77 21.08 -33.27
C LYS A 8 14.63 20.06 -33.25
N TRP A 9 14.45 19.27 -34.31
CA TRP A 9 13.41 18.24 -34.37
C TRP A 9 13.79 16.96 -33.63
N ILE A 10 15.09 16.64 -33.55
CA ILE A 10 15.58 15.49 -32.77
C ILE A 10 15.41 15.74 -31.27
N ALA A 11 15.62 16.97 -30.80
CA ALA A 11 15.43 17.32 -29.38
C ALA A 11 13.95 17.26 -28.93
N ILE A 12 13.00 17.51 -29.84
CA ILE A 12 11.56 17.42 -29.53
C ILE A 12 11.11 15.95 -29.47
N GLY A 13 11.67 15.06 -30.30
CA GLY A 13 11.34 13.63 -30.27
C GLY A 13 11.72 12.93 -28.97
N VAL A 14 12.88 13.26 -28.38
CA VAL A 14 13.37 12.64 -27.14
C VAL A 14 12.61 13.15 -25.91
N LEU A 15 12.10 14.38 -25.92
CA LEU A 15 11.33 14.94 -24.80
C LEU A 15 9.91 14.34 -24.70
N LEU A 16 9.35 13.85 -25.81
CA LEU A 16 8.04 13.15 -25.83
C LEU A 16 8.11 11.69 -25.35
N SER A 17 9.30 11.09 -25.28
CA SER A 17 9.46 9.71 -24.77
C SER A 17 9.47 9.61 -23.23
N PHE A 18 9.55 10.74 -22.52
CA PHE A 18 9.45 10.78 -21.06
C PHE A 18 8.03 11.07 -20.56
N LEU A 19 7.05 11.23 -21.47
CA LEU A 19 5.64 11.49 -21.14
C LEU A 19 4.71 10.31 -21.48
N SER A 20 5.24 9.14 -21.82
CA SER A 20 4.52 7.87 -21.74
C SER A 20 4.68 7.34 -20.32
N GLY A 21 3.59 7.41 -19.55
CA GLY A 21 3.56 7.21 -18.11
C GLY A 21 4.07 5.86 -17.62
N CYS A 22 4.05 5.71 -16.29
CA CYS A 22 4.18 4.46 -15.53
C CYS A 22 2.99 3.51 -15.81
N GLY A 23 2.50 3.48 -17.05
CA GLY A 23 1.48 2.57 -17.53
C GLY A 23 2.16 1.27 -17.89
N VAL A 24 1.77 0.21 -17.20
CA VAL A 24 2.13 -1.18 -17.48
C VAL A 24 1.96 -1.43 -18.99
N LEU A 25 3.07 -1.67 -19.68
CA LEU A 25 3.06 -2.25 -21.01
C LEU A 25 2.56 -3.69 -20.88
N ALA A 26 1.24 -3.85 -20.99
CA ALA A 26 0.62 -5.15 -21.23
C ALA A 26 1.04 -5.59 -22.65
N VAL A 27 2.11 -6.39 -22.72
CA VAL A 27 2.48 -7.08 -23.96
C VAL A 27 1.30 -7.96 -24.36
N GLY A 28 0.67 -7.60 -25.47
CA GLY A 28 -0.49 -8.30 -26.01
C GLY A 28 -0.18 -9.77 -26.24
N GLY A 29 -1.08 -10.65 -25.75
CA GLY A 29 -1.22 -12.00 -26.28
C GLY A 29 -1.49 -13.13 -25.29
N VAL A 30 -1.17 -13.01 -23.99
CA VAL A 30 -1.24 -14.19 -23.08
C VAL A 30 -2.01 -13.99 -21.77
N ALA A 31 -2.54 -12.80 -21.46
CA ALA A 31 -3.11 -12.52 -20.13
C ALA A 31 -4.65 -12.37 -20.08
N ALA A 32 -5.42 -13.07 -20.92
CA ALA A 32 -6.89 -13.04 -20.80
C ALA A 32 -7.44 -13.89 -19.63
N THR A 33 -6.61 -14.69 -18.96
CA THR A 33 -7.03 -15.61 -17.88
C THR A 33 -6.49 -15.25 -16.50
N ALA A 34 -5.56 -14.29 -16.38
CA ALA A 34 -5.21 -13.73 -15.09
C ALA A 34 -6.30 -12.72 -14.73
N SER A 35 -7.39 -13.19 -14.11
CA SER A 35 -8.31 -12.28 -13.45
C SER A 35 -7.51 -11.50 -12.42
N VAL A 36 -7.16 -10.25 -12.73
CA VAL A 36 -6.68 -9.32 -11.71
C VAL A 36 -7.79 -9.28 -10.67
N MET A 37 -7.50 -9.81 -9.48
CA MET A 37 -8.48 -9.75 -8.41
C MET A 37 -8.59 -8.29 -8.02
N ALA A 38 -9.75 -7.70 -8.28
CA ALA A 38 -10.04 -6.33 -7.91
C ALA A 38 -9.86 -6.16 -6.39
N ASP A 39 -9.43 -4.97 -5.97
CA ASP A 39 -9.48 -4.59 -4.57
C ASP A 39 -10.93 -4.74 -4.07
N ARG A 40 -11.11 -5.40 -2.92
CA ARG A 40 -12.42 -5.60 -2.29
C ARG A 40 -12.96 -4.32 -1.63
N ARG A 41 -12.16 -3.24 -1.56
CA ARG A 41 -12.58 -1.91 -1.14
C ARG A 41 -13.13 -1.12 -2.33
N SER A 42 -14.23 -0.41 -2.11
CA SER A 42 -14.71 0.55 -3.11
C SER A 42 -13.71 1.70 -3.29
N PRO A 43 -13.68 2.37 -4.46
CA PRO A 43 -12.84 3.55 -4.69
C PRO A 43 -13.03 4.65 -3.65
N GLY A 44 -14.26 4.81 -3.12
CA GLY A 44 -14.54 5.75 -2.03
C GLY A 44 -13.80 5.40 -0.74
N VAL A 45 -13.74 4.11 -0.38
CA VAL A 45 -12.96 3.67 0.79
C VAL A 45 -11.47 3.82 0.55
N GLN A 46 -10.98 3.51 -0.66
CA GLN A 46 -9.57 3.71 -1.01
C GLN A 46 -9.16 5.20 -0.93
N ALA A 47 -10.03 6.10 -1.37
CA ALA A 47 -9.82 7.55 -1.25
C ALA A 47 -9.81 8.01 0.22
N ILE A 48 -10.71 7.46 1.06
CA ILE A 48 -10.72 7.73 2.50
C ILE A 48 -9.42 7.24 3.15
N ASP A 49 -8.98 6.02 2.84
CA ASP A 49 -7.71 5.45 3.33
C ASP A 49 -6.54 6.36 2.96
N LYS A 50 -6.47 6.81 1.70
CA LYS A 50 -5.38 7.68 1.28
C LYS A 50 -5.43 9.05 1.95
N GLY A 51 -6.63 9.58 2.17
CA GLY A 51 -6.82 10.81 2.94
C GLY A 51 -6.33 10.68 4.38
N LEU A 52 -6.66 9.56 5.05
CA LEU A 52 -6.20 9.26 6.40
C LEU A 52 -4.68 9.20 6.49
N GLU A 53 -4.02 8.51 5.54
CA GLU A 53 -2.55 8.45 5.48
C GLU A 53 -1.94 9.84 5.37
N ILE A 54 -2.40 10.66 4.42
CA ILE A 54 -1.86 12.00 4.18
C ILE A 54 -2.08 12.92 5.39
N GLU A 55 -3.28 12.90 5.97
CA GLU A 55 -3.62 13.75 7.11
C GLU A 55 -2.84 13.34 8.37
N ALA A 56 -2.76 12.04 8.66
CA ALA A 56 -2.04 11.52 9.80
C ALA A 56 -0.52 11.74 9.65
N ASP A 57 0.07 11.39 8.51
CA ASP A 57 1.50 11.57 8.25
C ASP A 57 1.93 13.02 8.40
N SER A 58 1.20 13.94 7.76
CA SER A 58 1.47 15.39 7.83
C SER A 58 1.41 15.91 9.27
N ALA A 59 0.38 15.51 10.02
CA ALA A 59 0.19 15.99 11.37
C ALA A 59 1.20 15.39 12.36
N LEU A 60 1.50 14.09 12.26
CA LEU A 60 2.48 13.43 13.12
C LEU A 60 3.89 13.96 12.85
N SER A 61 4.25 14.13 11.58
CA SER A 61 5.52 14.75 11.17
C SER A 61 5.65 16.17 11.71
N LYS A 62 4.59 16.98 11.64
CA LYS A 62 4.57 18.34 12.20
C LYS A 62 4.67 18.37 13.72
N ARG A 63 4.03 17.44 14.42
CA ARG A 63 3.99 17.38 15.90
C ARG A 63 5.31 16.89 16.49
N PHE A 64 5.90 15.86 15.92
CA PHE A 64 7.04 15.17 16.52
C PHE A 64 8.37 15.46 15.82
N GLY A 65 8.35 15.89 14.56
CA GLY A 65 9.55 16.24 13.80
C GLY A 65 10.62 15.14 13.86
N SER A 66 11.86 15.53 14.18
CA SER A 66 12.98 14.59 14.33
C SER A 66 12.94 13.75 15.61
N SER A 67 11.91 13.89 16.44
CA SER A 67 11.74 13.08 17.65
C SER A 67 11.03 11.75 17.42
N ALA A 68 10.55 11.52 16.21
CA ALA A 68 9.95 10.27 15.80
C ALA A 68 10.18 10.03 14.31
N HIS A 69 10.19 8.77 13.92
CA HIS A 69 10.05 8.35 12.54
C HIS A 69 8.83 7.43 12.47
N ILE A 70 7.68 7.99 12.09
CA ILE A 70 6.41 7.27 12.09
C ILE A 70 5.97 7.10 10.64
N ASN A 71 5.78 5.84 10.24
CA ASN A 71 5.15 5.48 8.97
C ASN A 71 3.66 5.23 9.23
N VAL A 72 2.81 5.71 8.32
CA VAL A 72 1.36 5.57 8.42
C VAL A 72 0.83 4.87 7.18
N ASN A 73 0.12 3.77 7.40
CA ASN A 73 -0.57 3.01 6.36
C ASN A 73 -2.04 2.86 6.74
N SER A 74 -2.96 2.97 5.77
CA SER A 74 -4.39 2.74 6.01
C SER A 74 -4.96 1.71 5.04
N PHE A 75 -5.67 0.73 5.60
CA PHE A 75 -6.44 -0.23 4.80
C PHE A 75 -7.81 -0.47 5.42
N ASN A 76 -8.84 -0.21 4.64
CA ASN A 76 -10.24 -0.32 5.05
C ASN A 76 -10.48 0.41 6.39
N GLN A 77 -10.01 1.66 6.47
CA GLN A 77 -10.14 2.55 7.62
C GLN A 77 -9.44 2.05 8.90
N LYS A 78 -8.61 1.00 8.82
CA LYS A 78 -7.69 0.61 9.90
C LYS A 78 -6.34 1.27 9.62
N VAL A 79 -5.86 2.05 10.57
CA VAL A 79 -4.58 2.75 10.44
C VAL A 79 -3.50 1.98 11.20
N LEU A 80 -2.45 1.60 10.51
CA LEU A 80 -1.23 1.02 11.07
C LEU A 80 -0.19 2.12 11.27
N LEU A 81 0.40 2.14 12.46
CA LEU A 81 1.56 2.98 12.78
C LEU A 81 2.78 2.10 13.02
N THR A 82 3.82 2.27 12.20
CA THR A 82 5.12 1.59 12.35
C THR A 82 6.25 2.61 12.40
N GLY A 83 7.46 2.15 12.73
CA GLY A 83 8.65 2.98 12.87
C GLY A 83 9.05 3.18 14.33
N GLU A 84 9.79 4.25 14.62
CA GLU A 84 10.45 4.45 15.90
C GLU A 84 10.10 5.78 16.57
N VAL A 85 10.02 5.73 17.90
CA VAL A 85 9.77 6.89 18.75
C VAL A 85 10.73 6.92 19.93
N LYS A 86 11.03 8.10 20.46
CA LYS A 86 11.97 8.25 21.58
C LYS A 86 11.46 7.72 22.92
N ASN A 87 10.14 7.67 23.13
CA ASN A 87 9.53 7.25 24.40
C ASN A 87 8.05 6.86 24.23
N ASP A 88 7.48 6.25 25.28
CA ASP A 88 6.07 5.85 25.35
C ASP A 88 5.10 7.03 25.21
N GLU A 89 5.47 8.23 25.67
CA GLU A 89 4.59 9.40 25.59
C GLU A 89 4.28 9.75 24.13
N ILE A 90 5.31 9.83 23.28
CA ILE A 90 5.13 10.06 21.84
C ILE A 90 4.33 8.91 21.20
N LYS A 91 4.64 7.66 21.58
CA LYS A 91 3.92 6.48 21.09
C LYS A 91 2.42 6.58 21.33
N ASN A 92 2.03 6.99 22.53
CA ASN A 92 0.63 7.08 22.95
C ASN A 92 -0.06 8.29 22.30
N GLN A 93 0.58 9.46 22.32
CA GLN A 93 0.04 10.67 21.69
C GLN A 93 -0.19 10.50 20.19
N ALA A 94 0.71 9.81 19.49
CA ALA A 94 0.54 9.50 18.06
C ALA A 94 -0.71 8.65 17.82
N ALA A 95 -0.90 7.58 18.60
CA ALA A 95 -2.06 6.71 18.47
C ALA A 95 -3.38 7.40 18.84
N GLU A 96 -3.39 8.22 19.90
CA GLU A 96 -4.57 9.00 20.31
C GLU A 96 -4.96 10.02 19.25
N TYR A 97 -3.99 10.73 18.68
CA TYR A 97 -4.25 11.66 17.60
C TYR A 97 -4.90 10.96 16.40
N VAL A 98 -4.30 9.86 15.92
CA VAL A 98 -4.82 9.11 14.77
C VAL A 98 -6.21 8.55 15.08
N LYS A 99 -6.43 8.05 16.29
CA LYS A 99 -7.74 7.55 16.72
C LYS A 99 -8.83 8.62 16.72
N SER A 100 -8.45 9.89 16.90
CA SER A 100 -9.39 11.03 16.87
C SER A 100 -9.78 11.48 15.46
N LEU A 101 -9.06 11.03 14.42
CA LEU A 101 -9.35 11.39 13.05
C LEU A 101 -10.68 10.80 12.57
N LYS A 102 -11.38 11.56 11.73
CA LYS A 102 -12.66 11.13 11.16
C LYS A 102 -12.44 9.90 10.27
N ASN A 103 -13.39 8.97 10.29
CA ASN A 103 -13.37 7.72 9.50
C ASN A 103 -12.32 6.69 9.95
N VAL A 104 -11.58 6.91 11.03
CA VAL A 104 -10.73 5.85 11.58
C VAL A 104 -11.59 4.82 12.32
N ARG A 105 -11.51 3.56 11.89
CA ARG A 105 -12.21 2.43 12.52
C ARG A 105 -11.39 1.81 13.64
N SER A 106 -10.07 1.71 13.45
CA SER A 106 -9.14 1.20 14.47
C SER A 106 -7.72 1.67 14.22
N VAL A 107 -6.93 1.81 15.29
CA VAL A 107 -5.50 2.13 15.22
C VAL A 107 -4.70 0.93 15.71
N LEU A 108 -3.73 0.51 14.90
CA LEU A 108 -2.81 -0.58 15.17
C LEU A 108 -1.45 0.05 15.46
N ASN A 109 -1.14 0.27 16.73
CA ASN A 109 0.09 0.95 17.14
C ASN A 109 1.24 -0.05 17.31
N GLN A 110 2.11 -0.12 16.31
CA GLN A 110 3.31 -0.99 16.27
C GLN A 110 4.61 -0.16 16.31
N LEU A 111 4.54 1.06 16.84
CA LEU A 111 5.72 1.91 17.05
C LEU A 111 6.66 1.28 18.08
N ILE A 112 7.95 1.28 17.78
CA ILE A 112 8.99 0.76 18.68
C ILE A 112 9.66 1.93 19.38
N ILE A 113 9.97 1.75 20.67
CA ILE A 113 10.74 2.74 21.42
C ILE A 113 12.21 2.45 21.20
N GLY A 114 12.91 3.37 20.54
CA GLY A 114 14.29 3.15 20.15
C GLY A 114 14.86 4.24 19.26
N PRO A 115 16.16 4.13 18.91
CA PRO A 115 16.76 5.00 17.92
C PRO A 115 16.19 4.70 16.52
N ASN A 116 16.20 5.71 15.65
CA ASN A 116 15.79 5.55 14.26
C ASN A 116 16.64 4.49 13.55
N SER A 117 15.99 3.66 12.72
CA SER A 117 16.70 2.65 11.92
C SER A 117 17.76 3.26 11.00
N SER A 118 18.90 2.57 10.88
CA SER A 118 19.96 2.94 9.94
C SER A 118 19.50 2.84 8.48
N TYR A 119 20.19 3.54 7.58
CA TYR A 119 19.88 3.47 6.14
C TYR A 119 19.97 2.03 5.59
N ALA A 120 20.97 1.25 6.04
CA ALA A 120 21.13 -0.14 5.63
C ALA A 120 19.97 -1.03 6.10
N ALA A 121 19.48 -0.83 7.34
CA ALA A 121 18.31 -1.55 7.85
C ALA A 121 17.05 -1.24 7.02
N ARG A 122 16.80 0.04 6.73
CA ARG A 122 15.66 0.46 5.89
C ARG A 122 15.73 -0.07 4.46
N ALA A 123 16.94 -0.13 3.90
CA ALA A 123 17.17 -0.72 2.58
C ALA A 123 16.87 -2.23 2.59
N ASN A 124 17.26 -2.95 3.66
CA ASN A 124 16.90 -4.34 3.86
C ASN A 124 15.38 -4.53 3.99
N ASP A 125 14.71 -3.70 4.79
CA ASP A 125 13.24 -3.74 4.94
C ASP A 125 12.53 -3.50 3.61
N SER A 126 13.01 -2.56 2.78
CA SER A 126 12.46 -2.28 1.45
C SER A 126 12.63 -3.47 0.49
N TYR A 127 13.77 -4.15 0.57
CA TYR A 127 14.03 -5.37 -0.19
C TYR A 127 13.13 -6.53 0.29
N LEU A 128 12.97 -6.68 1.61
CA LEU A 128 12.13 -7.70 2.21
C LEU A 128 10.64 -7.46 1.89
N ASP A 129 10.17 -6.21 1.93
CA ASP A 129 8.83 -5.80 1.50
C ASP A 129 8.55 -6.22 0.06
N SER A 130 9.45 -5.86 -0.86
CA SER A 130 9.35 -6.22 -2.27
C SER A 130 9.31 -7.73 -2.48
N LYS A 131 10.13 -8.48 -1.73
CA LYS A 131 10.19 -9.93 -1.78
C LYS A 131 8.89 -10.58 -1.27
N VAL A 132 8.37 -10.13 -0.13
CA VAL A 132 7.09 -10.62 0.42
C VAL A 132 5.95 -10.30 -0.56
N LYS A 133 5.83 -9.05 -1.03
CA LYS A 133 4.79 -8.64 -2.01
C LYS A 133 4.85 -9.47 -3.28
N THR A 134 6.05 -9.72 -3.79
CA THR A 134 6.26 -10.57 -4.97
C THR A 134 5.78 -12.00 -4.73
N GLN A 135 6.14 -12.60 -3.60
CA GLN A 135 5.65 -13.95 -3.26
C GLN A 135 4.12 -14.00 -3.12
N MET A 136 3.50 -12.96 -2.58
CA MET A 136 2.05 -12.86 -2.47
C MET A 136 1.37 -12.77 -3.84
N ILE A 137 1.91 -11.97 -4.76
CA ILE A 137 1.41 -11.82 -6.14
C ILE A 137 1.48 -13.15 -6.91
N PHE A 138 2.58 -13.90 -6.76
CA PHE A 138 2.79 -15.16 -7.46
C PHE A 138 2.19 -16.38 -6.75
N THR A 139 1.60 -16.20 -5.57
CA THR A 139 0.88 -17.28 -4.88
C THR A 139 -0.56 -17.31 -5.36
N GLU A 140 -0.91 -18.38 -6.07
CA GLU A 140 -2.30 -18.61 -6.49
C GLU A 140 -3.26 -18.56 -5.30
N LYS A 141 -4.47 -18.05 -5.54
CA LYS A 141 -5.56 -17.88 -4.56
C LYS A 141 -5.37 -16.77 -3.54
N LEU A 142 -4.24 -16.05 -3.53
CA LEU A 142 -4.10 -14.83 -2.72
C LEU A 142 -4.56 -13.59 -3.51
N PRO A 143 -5.51 -12.80 -2.98
CA PRO A 143 -5.91 -11.55 -3.61
C PRO A 143 -4.94 -10.44 -3.20
N SER A 144 -3.79 -10.32 -3.87
CA SER A 144 -2.74 -9.34 -3.50
C SER A 144 -3.24 -7.90 -3.41
N ASN A 145 -4.20 -7.51 -4.24
CA ASN A 145 -4.78 -6.15 -4.25
C ASN A 145 -5.79 -5.91 -3.10
N SER A 146 -6.23 -6.96 -2.39
CA SER A 146 -7.13 -6.86 -1.23
C SER A 146 -6.38 -6.92 0.10
N MET A 147 -5.08 -6.64 0.07
CA MET A 147 -4.19 -6.62 1.22
C MET A 147 -3.15 -5.52 1.06
N ASP A 148 -2.83 -4.84 2.15
CA ASP A 148 -1.64 -4.01 2.28
C ASP A 148 -0.59 -4.74 3.12
N ILE A 149 0.67 -4.60 2.73
CA ILE A 149 1.81 -5.25 3.37
C ILE A 149 2.85 -4.18 3.64
N VAL A 150 3.29 -4.12 4.89
CA VAL A 150 4.30 -3.19 5.38
C VAL A 150 5.39 -3.99 6.08
N VAL A 151 6.65 -3.67 5.81
CA VAL A 151 7.79 -4.25 6.51
C VAL A 151 8.53 -3.18 7.27
N GLU A 152 8.79 -3.44 8.55
CA GLU A 152 9.56 -2.55 9.44
C GLU A 152 10.36 -3.39 10.44
N ALA A 153 11.67 -3.15 10.49
CA ALA A 153 12.60 -3.84 11.38
C ALA A 153 12.48 -5.37 11.28
N ASP A 154 12.51 -5.89 10.05
CA ASP A 154 12.32 -7.31 9.69
C ASP A 154 10.95 -7.92 10.05
N ASN A 155 10.00 -7.13 10.57
CA ASN A 155 8.65 -7.60 10.88
C ASN A 155 7.70 -7.26 9.75
N VAL A 156 6.79 -8.19 9.42
CA VAL A 156 5.77 -8.02 8.38
C VAL A 156 4.44 -7.72 9.04
N TYR A 157 3.83 -6.60 8.67
CA TYR A 157 2.49 -6.21 9.08
C TYR A 157 1.57 -6.31 7.87
N MET A 158 0.44 -7.00 8.03
CA MET A 158 -0.52 -7.23 6.95
C MET A 158 -1.91 -6.77 7.36
N LEU A 159 -2.54 -5.97 6.51
CA LEU A 159 -3.93 -5.57 6.62
C LEU A 159 -4.65 -6.01 5.36
N GLY A 160 -5.94 -6.30 5.42
CA GLY A 160 -6.64 -6.81 4.25
C GLY A 160 -8.05 -7.26 4.53
N ILE A 161 -8.82 -7.47 3.46
CA ILE A 161 -10.15 -8.09 3.53
C ILE A 161 -10.03 -9.48 2.91
N LEU A 162 -9.93 -10.50 3.76
CA LEU A 162 -9.59 -11.87 3.37
C LEU A 162 -10.60 -12.88 3.92
N THR A 163 -10.75 -14.00 3.24
CA THR A 163 -11.36 -15.19 3.84
C THR A 163 -10.38 -15.83 4.83
N GLN A 164 -10.87 -16.72 5.70
CA GLN A 164 -10.01 -17.40 6.67
C GLN A 164 -8.89 -18.20 5.98
N SER A 165 -9.21 -18.89 4.87
CA SER A 165 -8.25 -19.68 4.10
C SER A 165 -7.18 -18.81 3.43
N GLU A 166 -7.56 -17.66 2.88
CA GLU A 166 -6.63 -16.67 2.32
C GLU A 166 -5.73 -16.08 3.41
N ALA A 167 -6.28 -15.75 4.57
CA ALA A 167 -5.51 -15.22 5.70
C ALA A 167 -4.47 -16.22 6.21
N ASP A 168 -4.83 -17.50 6.33
CA ASP A 168 -3.92 -18.56 6.75
C ASP A 168 -2.81 -18.80 5.72
N LEU A 169 -3.16 -18.76 4.42
CA LEU A 169 -2.18 -18.85 3.34
C LEU A 169 -1.23 -17.64 3.32
N ALA A 170 -1.75 -16.42 3.45
CA ALA A 170 -0.94 -15.19 3.47
C ALA A 170 0.05 -15.20 4.64
N LYS A 171 -0.41 -15.51 5.86
CA LYS A 171 0.48 -15.68 7.03
C LYS A 171 1.57 -16.71 6.76
N LYS A 172 1.22 -17.86 6.19
CA LYS A 172 2.19 -18.91 5.85
C LYS A 172 3.23 -18.43 4.85
N VAL A 173 2.82 -17.75 3.78
CA VAL A 173 3.73 -17.20 2.77
C VAL A 173 4.70 -16.21 3.42
N ALA A 174 4.20 -15.21 4.14
CA ALA A 174 5.04 -14.21 4.81
C ALA A 174 6.00 -14.85 5.82
N SER A 175 5.53 -15.79 6.65
CA SER A 175 6.36 -16.43 7.67
C SER A 175 7.48 -17.32 7.10
N ASN A 176 7.32 -17.80 5.86
CA ASN A 176 8.33 -18.63 5.18
C ASN A 176 9.32 -17.80 4.35
N THR A 177 9.12 -16.48 4.27
CA THR A 177 10.03 -15.60 3.54
C THR A 177 11.33 -15.42 4.34
N ASN A 178 12.46 -15.90 3.81
CA ASN A 178 13.76 -15.71 4.46
C ASN A 178 14.03 -14.22 4.74
N GLY A 179 14.36 -13.90 6.00
CA GLY A 179 14.59 -12.55 6.49
C GLY A 179 13.46 -12.03 7.37
N VAL A 180 12.26 -12.62 7.30
CA VAL A 180 11.14 -12.23 8.17
C VAL A 180 11.36 -12.73 9.60
N LYS A 181 11.24 -11.81 10.55
CA LYS A 181 11.33 -12.09 11.99
C LYS A 181 9.99 -12.51 12.56
N GLU A 182 8.98 -11.66 12.43
CA GLU A 182 7.63 -11.88 12.94
C GLU A 182 6.57 -11.39 11.93
N VAL A 183 5.38 -11.97 12.02
CA VAL A 183 4.24 -11.66 11.14
C VAL A 183 3.04 -11.24 11.98
N PHE A 184 2.57 -10.02 11.77
CA PHE A 184 1.41 -9.44 12.42
C PHE A 184 0.29 -9.28 11.39
N ALA A 185 -0.83 -9.96 11.62
CA ALA A 185 -1.96 -10.00 10.69
C ALA A 185 -3.20 -9.33 11.29
N PHE A 186 -3.71 -8.32 10.61
CA PHE A 186 -4.85 -7.49 11.04
C PHE A 186 -6.01 -7.50 10.03
N PHE A 187 -6.29 -8.69 9.50
CA PHE A 187 -7.30 -8.88 8.46
C PHE A 187 -8.73 -8.66 8.97
N ASP A 188 -9.58 -8.13 8.10
CA ASP A 188 -11.02 -8.31 8.19
C ASP A 188 -11.38 -9.64 7.57
N ILE A 189 -11.79 -10.60 8.41
CA ILE A 189 -12.19 -11.92 7.95
C ILE A 189 -13.62 -11.88 7.42
N ILE A 190 -13.80 -12.30 6.17
CA ILE A 190 -15.09 -12.37 5.48
C ILE A 190 -15.45 -13.81 5.09
N SER A 191 -16.74 -14.06 4.87
CA SER A 191 -17.21 -15.34 4.33
C SER A 191 -16.94 -15.45 2.83
N ASP A 192 -16.95 -16.67 2.30
CA ASP A 192 -16.82 -16.91 0.85
C ASP A 192 -17.96 -16.26 0.04
N ALA A 193 -19.17 -16.21 0.62
CA ALA A 193 -20.31 -15.54 0.01
C ALA A 193 -20.09 -14.03 -0.10
N GLU A 194 -19.53 -13.42 0.95
CA GLU A 194 -19.20 -12.00 0.96
C GLU A 194 -18.05 -11.68 0.01
N LYS A 195 -17.04 -12.55 -0.05
CA LYS A 195 -15.95 -12.47 -1.04
C LYS A 195 -16.52 -12.41 -2.46
N ALA A 196 -17.40 -13.34 -2.81
CA ALA A 196 -18.03 -13.38 -4.13
C ALA A 196 -18.88 -12.14 -4.42
N ARG A 197 -19.50 -11.53 -3.40
CA ARG A 197 -20.24 -10.26 -3.54
C ARG A 197 -19.29 -9.10 -3.85
N LEU A 198 -18.22 -8.95 -3.07
CA LEU A 198 -17.25 -7.85 -3.22
C LEU A 198 -16.50 -7.95 -4.55
N GLU A 199 -16.10 -9.14 -4.98
CA GLU A 199 -15.44 -9.34 -6.27
C GLU A 199 -16.35 -9.02 -7.47
N LYS A 200 -17.68 -9.20 -7.33
CA LYS A 200 -18.64 -8.77 -8.35
C LYS A 200 -18.78 -7.25 -8.40
N LEU A 201 -18.75 -6.59 -7.24
CA LEU A 201 -18.85 -5.13 -7.15
C LEU A 201 -17.60 -4.44 -7.71
N GLY A 202 -16.41 -4.92 -7.36
CA GLY A 202 -15.14 -4.37 -7.90
C GLY A 202 -15.08 -4.48 -9.43
N LYS A 203 -15.51 -5.61 -10.01
CA LYS A 203 -15.61 -5.77 -11.47
C LYS A 203 -16.61 -4.79 -12.11
N ALA A 204 -17.71 -4.48 -11.44
CA ALA A 204 -18.70 -3.54 -11.96
C ALA A 204 -18.17 -2.09 -11.95
N GLU A 205 -17.44 -1.69 -10.91
CA GLU A 205 -16.81 -0.36 -10.81
C GLU A 205 -15.66 -0.17 -11.82
N GLU A 206 -14.85 -1.20 -12.08
CA GLU A 206 -13.79 -1.16 -13.11
C GLU A 206 -14.34 -1.02 -14.54
N THR A 207 -15.53 -1.56 -14.82
CA THR A 207 -16.14 -1.49 -16.17
C THR A 207 -16.82 -0.15 -16.48
N GLN A 208 -16.96 0.75 -15.51
CA GLN A 208 -17.47 2.09 -15.77
C GLN A 208 -16.30 3.01 -16.18
N PRO A 209 -16.35 3.66 -17.36
CA PRO A 209 -15.37 4.69 -17.67
C PRO A 209 -15.50 5.78 -16.62
N THR A 210 -14.43 6.05 -15.88
CA THR A 210 -14.33 7.24 -15.03
C THR A 210 -14.37 8.46 -15.95
N SER A 211 -15.57 8.91 -16.29
CA SER A 211 -15.79 10.14 -17.04
C SER A 211 -15.19 11.26 -16.20
N PRO A 212 -14.17 11.99 -16.67
CA PRO A 212 -13.66 13.11 -15.92
C PRO A 212 -14.79 14.13 -15.78
N SER A 213 -15.11 14.47 -14.53
CA SER A 213 -15.97 15.61 -14.21
C SER A 213 -15.45 16.80 -14.99
N LYS A 214 -16.25 17.28 -15.95
CA LYS A 214 -16.00 18.56 -16.60
C LYS A 214 -16.16 19.62 -15.53
N PHE A 215 -15.06 20.01 -14.90
CA PHE A 215 -15.02 21.24 -14.14
C PHE A 215 -15.27 22.39 -15.13
N GLN A 216 -16.48 22.97 -15.04
CA GLN A 216 -16.82 24.28 -15.59
C GLN A 216 -16.32 25.37 -14.65
#